data_AF-A0A8H8P594-F1
#
_entry.id   AF-A0A8H8P594-F1
#
_cell.length_a   1.000
_cell.length_b   1.000
_cell.length_c   1.000
_cell.angle_alpha   90.00
_cell.angle_beta   90.00
_cell.angle_gamma   90.00
#
_symmetry.space_group_name_H-M   'P 1'
#
loop_
_entity.id
_entity.type
_entity.pdbx_description
1 polymer ?
#
loop_
_entity_poly.entity_id
_entity_poly.type
_entity_poly.pdbx_seq_one_letter_code
_entity_poly.pdbx_strand_id
1 'polypeptide(L)'
;MDDDSIVRFDRRPETSKFGALISEALGATECRKAGDDFCLLISDDLSKITQTTYCEIEVDLKDAEKRDLLLVLSAAFAIANDEVTNKYNLATYNCYFFSWTIVMVVVRHAKPFVLPPLQKVVNILDEPIEGLASSLTKKIVEALLELVLDTITTFRRETGHSLNSGLSKRELMVWGLPTSTVRVMLKGCLKMRLNLGLENRLKEVVHDQLRQNVGPSLEKILVNQQLIADSVHEKLWVDQLMGAFNKPVRKQLLEIVWKVLLEALATGYADMHASTKNIFDHITTDSRIDPFYRLKYRILGENVVQFAHVWNEALNDAIPAASSILSEENNVNGVNDSDPPNPIPPLDSPEGYDEEKMHRDMFNRAFRAAERAALNAAKRVVEEETTSSAKNPKRDDMWGVVWSKWDVVWEHARTRTEDKVIKLIKDTMTEIVELLVKNVISAIGNDEAQPVNVTARYEVSKH
;
A
#
# COMPACT_ATOMS: atom_id res chain seq x y z
N MET A 1 -1.91 45.58 -12.38
CA MET A 1 -2.45 45.51 -10.99
C MET A 1 -3.95 45.81 -11.06
N ASP A 2 -4.73 45.65 -9.99
CA ASP A 2 -6.19 45.91 -10.02
C ASP A 2 -6.54 47.38 -10.34
N ASP A 3 -5.55 48.27 -10.32
CA ASP A 3 -5.61 49.69 -10.70
C ASP A 3 -4.96 49.99 -12.08
N ASP A 4 -4.73 48.97 -12.90
CA ASP A 4 -4.02 49.02 -14.19
C ASP A 4 -2.55 49.49 -14.11
N SER A 5 -1.97 49.60 -12.90
CA SER A 5 -0.56 49.96 -12.78
C SER A 5 0.37 48.84 -13.25
N ILE A 6 1.48 49.25 -13.88
CA ILE A 6 2.55 48.38 -14.36
C ILE A 6 3.74 48.54 -13.42
N VAL A 7 4.16 47.42 -12.82
CA VAL A 7 5.29 47.37 -11.88
C VAL A 7 6.41 46.57 -12.52
N ARG A 8 7.63 47.12 -12.48
CA ARG A 8 8.85 46.38 -12.81
C ARG A 8 9.55 45.99 -11.52
N PHE A 9 9.94 44.73 -11.42
CA PHE A 9 10.81 44.21 -10.38
C PHE A 9 12.17 43.90 -11.00
N ASP A 10 13.23 44.50 -10.47
CA ASP A 10 14.60 44.27 -10.90
C ASP A 10 15.39 43.64 -9.75
N ARG A 11 16.05 42.51 -10.02
CA ARG A 11 17.10 41.97 -9.16
C ARG A 11 18.42 42.07 -9.88
N ARG A 12 19.33 42.88 -9.36
CA ARG A 12 20.68 43.10 -9.90
C ARG A 12 21.72 43.01 -8.79
N PRO A 13 23.01 42.80 -9.07
CA PRO A 13 24.02 43.03 -8.05
C PRO A 13 24.01 44.50 -7.62
N GLU A 14 24.04 44.79 -6.31
CA GLU A 14 24.02 46.15 -5.77
C GLU A 14 25.21 46.98 -6.28
N THR A 15 26.33 46.31 -6.56
CA THR A 15 27.51 46.92 -7.20
C THR A 15 27.84 46.24 -8.53
N SER A 16 27.65 46.94 -9.65
CA SER A 16 28.07 46.50 -10.99
C SER A 16 29.54 46.87 -11.25
N LYS A 17 30.47 45.97 -10.92
CA LYS A 17 31.88 46.11 -11.33
C LYS A 17 32.17 45.22 -12.54
N PHE A 18 32.83 45.80 -13.55
CA PHE A 18 33.30 45.06 -14.72
C PHE A 18 34.30 43.98 -14.26
N GLY A 19 34.10 42.72 -14.67
CA GLY A 19 34.92 41.57 -14.27
C GLY A 19 34.44 40.78 -13.05
N ALA A 20 33.44 41.28 -12.30
CA ALA A 20 32.90 40.59 -11.11
C ALA A 20 32.26 39.23 -11.42
N LEU A 21 31.72 39.08 -12.64
CA LEU A 21 31.07 37.85 -13.13
C LEU A 21 32.07 36.71 -13.32
N ILE A 22 33.30 37.03 -13.75
CA ILE A 22 34.40 36.07 -13.93
C ILE A 22 34.94 35.63 -12.57
N SER A 23 35.09 36.56 -11.61
CA SER A 23 35.53 36.21 -10.25
C SER A 23 34.52 35.34 -9.49
N GLU A 24 33.21 35.56 -9.69
CA GLU A 24 32.16 34.74 -9.08
C GLU A 24 32.11 33.32 -9.66
N ALA A 25 32.24 33.18 -10.99
CA ALA A 25 32.30 31.88 -11.65
C ALA A 25 33.54 31.05 -11.25
N LEU A 26 34.62 31.71 -10.78
CA LEU A 26 35.86 31.09 -10.34
C LEU A 26 35.94 30.87 -8.81
N GLY A 27 34.85 31.11 -8.07
CA GLY A 27 34.76 30.78 -6.65
C GLY A 27 35.26 31.85 -5.67
N ALA A 28 35.18 33.14 -6.04
CA ALA A 28 35.52 34.23 -5.11
C ALA A 28 34.71 34.18 -3.81
N THR A 29 35.39 34.46 -2.69
CA THR A 29 34.91 34.33 -1.29
C THR A 29 33.87 35.35 -0.84
N GLU A 30 33.69 36.45 -1.58
CA GLU A 30 32.77 37.53 -1.21
C GLU A 30 31.55 37.56 -2.15
N CYS A 31 30.43 37.02 -1.67
CA CYS A 31 29.14 37.16 -2.32
C CYS A 31 28.69 38.63 -2.23
N ARG A 32 28.23 39.21 -3.35
CA ARG A 32 27.70 40.58 -3.38
C ARG A 32 26.35 40.64 -2.69
N LYS A 33 25.88 41.83 -2.32
CA LYS A 33 24.46 42.00 -1.97
C LYS A 33 23.61 42.11 -3.23
N ALA A 34 22.40 41.57 -3.17
CA ALA A 34 21.40 41.81 -4.21
C ALA A 34 20.83 43.23 -4.04
N GLY A 35 20.81 44.00 -5.12
CA GLY A 35 19.97 45.19 -5.25
C GLY A 35 18.63 44.76 -5.83
N ASP A 36 17.69 44.45 -4.96
CA ASP A 36 16.28 44.26 -5.30
C ASP A 36 15.60 45.63 -5.35
N ASP A 37 15.03 45.97 -6.49
CA ASP A 37 14.35 47.24 -6.72
C ASP A 37 12.98 46.99 -7.35
N PHE A 38 12.04 47.89 -7.09
CA PHE A 38 10.78 47.90 -7.81
C PHE A 38 10.41 49.33 -8.18
N CYS A 39 9.87 49.50 -9.39
CA CYS A 39 9.41 50.79 -9.85
C CYS A 39 8.08 50.68 -10.56
N LEU A 40 7.26 51.73 -10.39
CA LEU A 40 6.09 51.95 -11.21
C LEU A 40 6.54 52.46 -12.57
N LEU A 41 6.15 51.77 -13.63
CA LEU A 41 6.45 52.18 -14.99
C LEU A 41 5.38 53.15 -15.48
N ILE A 42 5.84 54.31 -15.95
CA ILE A 42 5.03 55.21 -16.80
C ILE A 42 5.14 54.78 -18.26
N SER A 43 4.18 55.16 -19.11
CA SER A 43 4.12 54.70 -20.52
C SER A 43 5.42 54.90 -21.30
N ASP A 44 6.14 56.00 -21.06
CA ASP A 44 7.40 56.29 -21.74
C ASP A 44 8.52 55.32 -21.34
N ASP A 45 8.56 54.88 -20.09
CA ASP A 45 9.56 53.93 -19.60
C ASP A 45 9.27 52.51 -20.09
N LEU A 46 7.99 52.14 -20.15
CA LEU A 46 7.57 50.89 -20.78
C LEU A 46 8.01 50.85 -22.24
N SER A 47 7.77 51.93 -23.01
CA SER A 47 8.18 52.02 -24.41
C SER A 47 9.69 51.85 -24.59
N LYS A 48 10.50 52.49 -23.74
CA LYS A 48 11.97 52.31 -23.77
C LYS A 48 12.38 50.88 -23.45
N ILE A 49 11.75 50.24 -22.46
CA ILE A 49 12.03 48.84 -22.11
C ILE A 49 11.68 47.94 -23.30
N THR A 50 10.50 48.09 -23.90
CA THR A 50 10.10 47.32 -25.08
C THR A 50 11.02 47.54 -26.28
N GLN A 51 11.63 48.72 -26.42
CA GLN A 51 12.61 49.00 -27.48
C GLN A 51 14.02 48.45 -27.19
N THR A 52 14.38 48.28 -25.92
CA THR A 52 15.76 47.90 -25.51
C THR A 52 15.88 46.47 -25.00
N THR A 53 14.75 45.81 -24.78
CA THR A 53 14.67 44.45 -24.27
C THR A 53 13.77 43.63 -25.17
N TYR A 54 14.06 42.34 -25.26
CA TYR A 54 13.23 41.39 -25.96
C TYR A 54 12.38 40.64 -24.93
N CYS A 55 11.05 40.73 -25.08
CA CYS A 55 10.14 39.95 -24.25
C CYS A 55 10.17 38.49 -24.73
N GLU A 56 10.82 37.63 -23.96
CA GLU A 56 10.88 36.20 -24.29
C GLU A 56 9.55 35.50 -23.97
N ILE A 57 8.86 35.93 -22.91
CA ILE A 57 7.66 35.27 -22.39
C ILE A 57 6.68 36.32 -21.85
N GLU A 58 5.44 36.26 -22.33
CA GLU A 58 4.30 37.03 -21.81
C GLU A 58 3.28 36.02 -21.26
N VAL A 59 2.90 36.15 -19.98
CA VAL A 59 1.93 35.27 -19.32
C VAL A 59 0.78 36.11 -18.79
N ASP A 60 -0.44 35.75 -19.18
CA ASP A 60 -1.67 36.33 -18.63
C ASP A 60 -2.12 35.48 -17.44
N LEU A 61 -2.00 36.01 -16.22
CA LEU A 61 -2.40 35.34 -14.98
C LEU A 61 -3.82 35.78 -14.62
N LYS A 62 -4.79 34.87 -14.69
CA LYS A 62 -6.19 35.18 -14.34
C LYS A 62 -6.34 35.39 -12.83
N ASP A 63 -7.44 36.00 -12.39
CA ASP A 63 -7.67 36.35 -10.97
C ASP A 63 -7.56 35.18 -9.98
N ALA A 64 -7.98 33.97 -10.38
CA ALA A 64 -7.85 32.76 -9.56
C ALA A 64 -6.39 32.26 -9.42
N GLU A 65 -5.47 32.78 -10.25
CA GLU A 65 -4.10 32.29 -10.47
C GLU A 65 -3.02 33.26 -9.96
N LYS A 66 -3.43 34.35 -9.28
CA LYS A 66 -2.54 35.30 -8.57
C LYS A 66 -1.60 34.64 -7.55
N ARG A 67 -1.83 33.36 -7.22
CA ARG A 67 -0.99 32.54 -6.32
C ARG A 67 0.43 32.32 -6.82
N ASP A 68 0.66 32.25 -8.13
CA ASP A 68 2.02 32.09 -8.67
C ASP A 68 2.85 33.36 -8.50
N LEU A 69 2.23 34.51 -8.77
CA LEU A 69 2.85 35.81 -8.51
C LEU A 69 3.12 35.97 -7.01
N LEU A 70 2.16 35.59 -6.16
CA LEU A 70 2.36 35.57 -4.70
C LEU A 70 3.50 34.64 -4.28
N LEU A 71 3.67 33.47 -4.90
CA LEU A 71 4.79 32.57 -4.63
C LEU A 71 6.12 33.22 -5.00
N VAL A 72 6.22 33.77 -6.21
CA VAL A 72 7.44 34.45 -6.69
C VAL A 72 7.80 35.61 -5.76
N LEU A 73 6.81 36.43 -5.38
CA LEU A 73 6.98 37.54 -4.45
C LEU A 73 7.33 37.07 -3.03
N SER A 74 6.70 36.00 -2.55
CA SER A 74 6.98 35.44 -1.21
C SER A 74 8.38 34.84 -1.14
N ALA A 75 8.83 34.16 -2.20
CA ALA A 75 10.17 33.64 -2.30
C ALA A 75 11.19 34.78 -2.37
N ALA A 76 10.94 35.82 -3.17
CA ALA A 76 11.78 37.02 -3.22
C ALA A 76 11.87 37.71 -1.84
N PHE A 77 10.73 37.85 -1.16
CA PHE A 77 10.68 38.41 0.19
C PHE A 77 11.46 37.54 1.19
N ALA A 78 11.28 36.21 1.17
CA ALA A 78 12.00 35.31 2.06
C ALA A 78 13.52 35.37 1.83
N ILE A 79 13.95 35.36 0.57
CA ILE A 79 15.36 35.49 0.19
C ILE A 79 15.94 36.83 0.65
N ALA A 80 15.21 37.93 0.48
CA ALA A 80 15.67 39.26 0.88
C ALA A 80 15.86 39.38 2.41
N ASN A 81 15.06 38.65 3.20
CA ASN A 81 15.07 38.70 4.66
C ASN A 81 15.95 37.63 5.33
N ASP A 82 16.53 36.70 4.57
CA ASP A 82 17.36 35.62 5.11
C ASP A 82 18.86 35.96 5.02
N GLU A 83 19.58 35.86 6.14
CA GLU A 83 20.97 36.31 6.26
C GLU A 83 21.98 35.50 5.42
N VAL A 84 21.58 34.30 4.97
CA VAL A 84 22.42 33.39 4.19
C VAL A 84 22.17 33.59 2.70
N THR A 85 20.91 33.67 2.28
CA THR A 85 20.45 33.70 0.88
C THR A 85 20.26 35.11 0.32
N ASN A 86 20.23 36.16 1.16
CA ASN A 86 20.25 37.56 0.71
C ASN A 86 21.59 37.97 0.04
N LYS A 87 22.59 37.08 0.09
CA LYS A 87 23.87 37.22 -0.58
C LYS A 87 23.75 36.76 -2.03
N TYR A 88 23.95 37.68 -2.95
CA TYR A 88 24.00 37.46 -4.39
C TYR A 88 25.20 36.60 -4.77
N ASN A 89 24.91 35.37 -5.19
CA ASN A 89 25.80 34.56 -6.03
C ASN A 89 25.02 34.16 -7.29
N LEU A 90 25.57 34.51 -8.46
CA LEU A 90 25.01 34.22 -9.77
C LEU A 90 24.71 32.72 -9.96
N ALA A 91 25.56 31.84 -9.41
CA ALA A 91 25.52 30.40 -9.63
C ALA A 91 24.65 29.63 -8.62
N THR A 92 24.37 30.19 -7.44
CA THR A 92 23.93 29.35 -6.30
C THR A 92 22.49 29.57 -5.84
N TYR A 93 21.93 30.79 -5.87
CA TYR A 93 20.67 31.02 -5.14
C TYR A 93 19.55 31.80 -5.85
N ASN A 94 19.84 32.66 -6.85
CA ASN A 94 18.83 33.61 -7.33
C ASN A 94 18.45 33.41 -8.80
N CYS A 95 19.39 33.54 -9.73
CA CYS A 95 19.05 33.50 -11.16
C CYS A 95 18.51 32.13 -11.59
N TYR A 96 19.10 31.04 -11.08
CA TYR A 96 18.66 29.67 -11.38
C TYR A 96 17.33 29.33 -10.72
N PHE A 97 17.14 29.71 -9.45
CA PHE A 97 15.86 29.49 -8.76
C PHE A 97 14.73 30.27 -9.43
N PHE A 98 14.93 31.57 -9.72
CA PHE A 98 13.91 32.39 -10.37
C PHE A 98 13.67 31.94 -11.82
N SER A 99 14.70 31.62 -12.59
CA SER A 99 14.51 31.11 -13.95
C SER A 99 13.73 29.80 -13.95
N TRP A 100 14.06 28.85 -13.07
CA TRP A 100 13.28 27.62 -12.94
C TRP A 100 11.87 27.86 -12.42
N THR A 101 11.68 28.75 -11.46
CA THR A 101 10.35 29.07 -10.93
C THR A 101 9.47 29.68 -12.03
N ILE A 102 10.00 30.63 -12.79
CA ILE A 102 9.30 31.25 -13.93
C ILE A 102 9.01 30.20 -15.00
N VAL A 103 10.00 29.37 -15.38
CA VAL A 103 9.79 28.28 -16.36
C VAL A 103 8.71 27.31 -15.89
N MET A 104 8.70 26.92 -14.62
CA MET A 104 7.70 26.01 -14.06
C MET A 104 6.30 26.64 -14.06
N VAL A 105 6.18 27.92 -13.70
CA VAL A 105 4.93 28.68 -13.80
C VAL A 105 4.44 28.73 -15.25
N VAL A 106 5.33 29.07 -16.19
CA VAL A 106 5.01 29.14 -17.63
C VAL A 106 4.55 27.79 -18.17
N VAL A 107 5.29 26.72 -17.88
CA VAL A 107 4.93 25.35 -18.31
C VAL A 107 3.57 24.96 -17.76
N ARG A 108 3.29 25.26 -16.49
CA ARG A 108 2.01 24.97 -15.82
C ARG A 108 0.82 25.68 -16.48
N HIS A 109 1.00 26.94 -16.88
CA HIS A 109 -0.06 27.72 -17.55
C HIS A 109 -0.22 27.35 -19.02
N ALA A 110 0.88 27.05 -19.70
CA ALA A 110 0.84 26.62 -21.10
C ALA A 110 0.35 25.17 -21.26
N LYS A 111 0.48 24.35 -20.21
CA LYS A 111 -0.03 22.98 -20.14
C LYS A 111 -0.75 22.77 -18.80
N PRO A 112 -2.04 23.16 -18.71
CA PRO A 112 -2.82 22.87 -17.52
C PRO A 112 -2.81 21.37 -17.25
N PHE A 113 -2.81 21.01 -15.97
CA PHE A 113 -2.84 19.62 -15.55
C PHE A 113 -4.10 18.94 -16.10
N VAL A 114 -3.92 18.05 -17.08
CA VAL A 114 -4.99 17.20 -17.61
C VAL A 114 -4.76 15.80 -17.08
N LEU A 115 -5.79 15.24 -16.44
CA LEU A 115 -5.72 13.87 -15.96
C LEU A 115 -5.69 12.92 -17.16
N PRO A 116 -4.76 11.95 -17.19
CA PRO A 116 -4.67 10.99 -18.27
C PRO A 116 -5.96 10.16 -18.31
N PRO A 117 -6.39 9.70 -19.51
CA PRO A 117 -7.51 8.78 -19.63
C PRO A 117 -7.30 7.55 -18.75
N LEU A 118 -8.35 7.10 -18.05
CA LEU A 118 -8.30 5.93 -17.15
C LEU A 118 -7.64 4.72 -17.82
N GLN A 119 -7.99 4.44 -19.08
CA GLN A 119 -7.45 3.31 -19.84
C GLN A 119 -5.94 3.39 -20.02
N LYS A 120 -5.39 4.60 -20.17
CA LYS A 120 -3.94 4.83 -20.31
C LYS A 120 -3.22 4.49 -19.01
N VAL A 121 -3.77 4.92 -17.88
CA VAL A 121 -3.23 4.63 -16.54
C VAL A 121 -3.29 3.12 -16.27
N VAL A 122 -4.43 2.47 -16.52
CA VAL A 122 -4.59 1.03 -16.32
C VAL A 122 -3.60 0.23 -17.16
N ASN A 123 -3.40 0.59 -18.43
CA ASN A 123 -2.45 -0.12 -19.30
C ASN A 123 -0.98 0.01 -18.83
N ILE A 124 -0.60 1.16 -18.25
CA ILE A 124 0.74 1.37 -17.68
C ILE A 124 0.93 0.54 -16.40
N LEU A 125 -0.16 0.20 -15.72
CA LEU A 125 -0.12 -0.53 -14.45
C LEU A 125 -0.01 -2.05 -14.61
N ASP A 126 -0.27 -2.63 -15.78
CA ASP A 126 -0.29 -4.10 -15.96
C ASP A 126 1.05 -4.77 -15.55
N GLU A 127 2.20 -4.28 -16.03
CA GLU A 127 3.52 -4.84 -15.66
C GLU A 127 3.87 -4.60 -14.17
N PRO A 128 3.73 -3.38 -13.62
CA PRO A 128 3.89 -3.13 -12.18
C PRO A 128 2.98 -3.99 -11.28
N ILE A 129 1.74 -4.27 -11.70
CA ILE A 129 0.80 -5.12 -10.98
C ILE A 129 1.34 -6.56 -10.87
N GLU A 130 2.03 -7.08 -11.89
CA GLU A 130 2.61 -8.43 -11.83
C GLU A 130 3.73 -8.52 -10.76
N GLY A 131 4.60 -7.51 -10.71
CA GLY A 131 5.66 -7.41 -9.69
C GLY A 131 5.06 -7.32 -8.28
N LEU A 132 4.02 -6.50 -8.13
CA LEU A 132 3.28 -6.34 -6.89
C LEU A 132 2.57 -7.62 -6.45
N ALA A 133 1.90 -8.32 -7.37
CA ALA A 133 1.22 -9.58 -7.09
C ALA A 133 2.19 -10.63 -6.56
N SER A 134 3.40 -10.69 -7.11
CA SER A 134 4.46 -11.59 -6.65
C SER A 134 4.95 -11.24 -5.23
N SER A 135 5.21 -9.95 -4.96
CA SER A 135 5.60 -9.45 -3.63
C SER A 135 4.52 -9.73 -2.59
N LEU A 136 3.27 -9.38 -2.92
CA LEU A 136 2.11 -9.54 -2.06
C LEU A 136 1.91 -11.01 -1.73
N THR A 137 1.83 -11.89 -2.74
CA THR A 137 1.71 -13.35 -2.58
C THR A 137 2.67 -13.89 -1.53
N LYS A 138 3.96 -13.54 -1.63
CA LYS A 138 4.98 -13.99 -0.67
C LYS A 138 4.71 -13.51 0.75
N LYS A 139 4.26 -12.26 0.92
CA LYS A 139 3.87 -11.69 2.22
C LYS A 139 2.62 -12.40 2.79
N ILE A 140 1.61 -12.67 1.97
CA ILE A 140 0.41 -13.43 2.38
C ILE A 140 0.80 -14.80 2.92
N VAL A 141 1.62 -15.51 2.14
CA VAL A 141 2.08 -16.84 2.47
C VAL A 141 2.82 -16.84 3.81
N GLU A 142 3.75 -15.90 4.00
CA GLU A 142 4.50 -15.78 5.26
C GLU A 142 3.57 -15.42 6.43
N ALA A 143 2.61 -14.50 6.24
CA ALA A 143 1.66 -14.11 7.28
C ALA A 143 0.78 -15.29 7.73
N LEU A 144 0.23 -16.04 6.78
CA LEU A 144 -0.59 -17.22 7.05
C LEU A 144 0.24 -18.30 7.75
N LEU A 145 1.45 -18.56 7.28
CA LEU A 145 2.38 -19.49 7.91
C LEU A 145 2.61 -19.13 9.37
N GLU A 146 2.96 -17.86 9.65
CA GLU A 146 3.22 -17.41 11.01
C GLU A 146 1.96 -17.47 11.88
N LEU A 147 0.77 -17.15 11.35
CA LEU A 147 -0.51 -17.28 12.05
C LEU A 147 -0.78 -18.73 12.47
N VAL A 148 -0.72 -19.66 11.51
CA VAL A 148 -0.96 -21.09 11.76
C VAL A 148 0.07 -21.65 12.75
N LEU A 149 1.33 -21.27 12.61
CA LEU A 149 2.40 -21.70 13.52
C LEU A 149 2.22 -21.13 14.93
N ASP A 150 1.85 -19.85 15.06
CA ASP A 150 1.57 -19.23 16.36
C ASP A 150 0.38 -19.89 17.05
N THR A 151 -0.68 -20.23 16.30
CA THR A 151 -1.85 -20.97 16.84
C THR A 151 -1.45 -22.36 17.32
N ILE A 152 -0.83 -23.20 16.47
CA ILE A 152 -0.46 -24.58 16.82
C ILE A 152 0.53 -24.60 18.00
N THR A 153 1.54 -23.72 17.99
CA THR A 153 2.53 -23.66 19.08
C THR A 153 1.95 -23.12 20.38
N THR A 154 0.90 -22.30 20.32
CA THR A 154 0.17 -21.85 21.50
C THR A 154 -0.71 -22.97 22.04
N PHE A 155 -1.43 -23.72 21.18
CA PHE A 155 -2.15 -24.94 21.59
C PHE A 155 -1.24 -25.89 22.35
N ARG A 156 -0.05 -26.13 21.81
CA ARG A 156 0.94 -26.98 22.43
C ARG A 156 1.40 -26.49 23.81
N ARG A 157 1.57 -25.18 23.98
CA ARG A 157 2.01 -24.58 25.24
C ARG A 157 0.91 -24.63 26.31
N GLU A 158 -0.31 -24.28 25.94
CA GLU A 158 -1.44 -24.20 26.88
C GLU A 158 -1.94 -25.58 27.31
N THR A 159 -1.82 -26.58 26.44
CA THR A 159 -2.21 -27.95 26.76
C THR A 159 -1.05 -28.74 27.39
N GLY A 160 0.20 -28.51 27.01
CA GLY A 160 1.37 -29.11 27.66
C GLY A 160 1.28 -30.64 27.75
N HIS A 161 1.52 -31.20 28.94
CA HIS A 161 1.48 -32.65 29.17
C HIS A 161 0.06 -33.22 29.36
N SER A 162 -0.97 -32.38 29.42
CA SER A 162 -2.34 -32.85 29.62
C SER A 162 -2.87 -33.68 28.45
N LEU A 163 -2.31 -33.53 27.24
CA LEU A 163 -2.68 -34.35 26.08
C LEU A 163 -1.99 -35.72 26.06
N ASN A 164 -0.97 -35.95 26.90
CA ASN A 164 -0.09 -37.12 26.78
C ASN A 164 -0.85 -38.46 26.86
N SER A 165 -1.96 -38.52 27.59
CA SER A 165 -2.77 -39.73 27.78
C SER A 165 -3.51 -40.16 26.51
N GLY A 166 -3.88 -39.21 25.64
CA GLY A 166 -4.60 -39.46 24.39
C GLY A 166 -3.72 -39.58 23.14
N LEU A 167 -2.45 -39.18 23.24
CA LEU A 167 -1.47 -39.28 22.15
C LEU A 167 -0.87 -40.70 22.06
N SER A 168 -0.69 -41.18 20.84
CA SER A 168 0.07 -42.40 20.55
C SER A 168 1.56 -42.23 20.86
N LYS A 169 2.31 -43.35 20.96
CA LYS A 169 3.76 -43.32 21.22
C LYS A 169 4.56 -42.45 20.24
N ARG A 170 4.13 -42.39 18.98
CA ARG A 170 4.78 -41.57 17.94
C ARG A 170 4.41 -40.10 18.07
N GLU A 171 3.14 -39.80 18.35
CA GLU A 171 2.69 -38.43 18.61
C GLU A 171 3.35 -37.86 19.86
N LEU A 172 3.51 -38.64 20.92
CA LEU A 172 4.27 -38.27 22.12
C LEU A 172 5.73 -37.91 21.81
N MET A 173 6.37 -38.61 20.87
CA MET A 173 7.74 -38.30 20.46
C MET A 173 7.82 -36.91 19.80
N VAL A 174 6.87 -36.60 18.91
CA VAL A 174 6.79 -35.27 18.26
C VAL A 174 6.39 -34.21 19.30
N TRP A 175 5.45 -34.54 20.18
CA TRP A 175 4.95 -33.68 21.25
C TRP A 175 5.97 -33.45 22.37
N GLY A 176 7.03 -34.24 22.46
CA GLY A 176 8.17 -34.05 23.36
C GLY A 176 9.27 -33.13 22.81
N LEU A 177 9.26 -32.77 21.52
CA LEU A 177 10.30 -31.93 20.90
C LEU A 177 10.27 -30.48 21.42
N PRO A 178 11.36 -29.71 21.37
CA PRO A 178 11.26 -28.27 21.63
C PRO A 178 10.24 -27.58 20.72
N THR A 179 9.51 -26.58 21.23
CA THR A 179 8.53 -25.82 20.44
C THR A 179 9.16 -25.15 19.23
N SER A 180 10.40 -24.68 19.34
CA SER A 180 11.18 -24.14 18.23
C SER A 180 11.41 -25.18 17.13
N THR A 181 11.75 -26.42 17.49
CA THR A 181 11.95 -27.51 16.54
C THR A 181 10.66 -27.86 15.79
N VAL A 182 9.53 -27.98 16.51
CA VAL A 182 8.23 -28.24 15.88
C VAL A 182 7.81 -27.08 14.99
N ARG A 183 8.05 -25.83 15.39
CA ARG A 183 7.79 -24.66 14.55
C ARG A 183 8.57 -24.73 13.24
N VAL A 184 9.86 -25.06 13.28
CA VAL A 184 10.69 -25.19 12.07
C VAL A 184 10.21 -26.34 11.18
N MET A 185 9.86 -27.49 11.76
CA MET A 185 9.34 -28.63 11.01
C MET A 185 8.01 -28.30 10.32
N LEU A 186 7.06 -27.73 11.06
CA LEU A 186 5.76 -27.33 10.53
C LEU A 186 5.90 -26.24 9.46
N LYS A 187 6.77 -25.25 9.67
CA LYS A 187 7.05 -24.22 8.67
C LYS A 187 7.56 -24.83 7.36
N GLY A 188 8.49 -25.79 7.45
CA GLY A 188 8.98 -26.52 6.28
C GLY A 188 7.88 -27.32 5.56
N CYS A 189 7.03 -28.04 6.31
CA CYS A 189 5.93 -28.81 5.75
C CYS A 189 4.88 -27.92 5.07
N LEU A 190 4.48 -26.82 5.71
CA LEU A 190 3.51 -25.89 5.15
C LEU A 190 4.10 -25.15 3.94
N LYS A 191 5.35 -24.67 4.03
CA LYS A 191 6.03 -24.00 2.90
C LYS A 191 6.20 -24.92 1.70
N MET A 192 6.49 -26.20 1.93
CA MET A 192 6.52 -27.20 0.85
C MET A 192 5.16 -27.35 0.18
N ARG A 193 4.06 -27.41 0.95
CA ARG A 193 2.70 -27.42 0.40
C ARG A 193 2.40 -26.16 -0.41
N LEU A 194 2.87 -25.00 0.07
CA LEU A 194 2.74 -23.73 -0.63
C LEU A 194 3.51 -23.71 -1.96
N ASN A 195 4.71 -24.30 -1.99
CA ASN A 195 5.55 -24.41 -3.17
C ASN A 195 5.05 -25.44 -4.21
N LEU A 196 4.05 -26.28 -3.87
CA LEU A 196 3.44 -27.26 -4.78
C LEU A 196 2.31 -26.66 -5.63
N GLY A 197 2.47 -25.40 -6.07
CA GLY A 197 1.55 -24.73 -7.00
C GLY A 197 0.60 -23.72 -6.36
N LEU A 198 0.42 -23.75 -5.04
CA LEU A 198 -0.40 -22.77 -4.33
C LEU A 198 0.18 -21.36 -4.44
N GLU A 199 1.50 -21.18 -4.37
CA GLU A 199 2.13 -19.86 -4.55
C GLU A 199 1.85 -19.28 -5.95
N ASN A 200 1.94 -20.10 -7.01
CA ASN A 200 1.64 -19.66 -8.37
C ASN A 200 0.15 -19.34 -8.55
N ARG A 201 -0.72 -20.17 -7.98
CA ARG A 201 -2.17 -19.94 -8.03
C ARG A 201 -2.58 -18.70 -7.24
N LEU A 202 -1.99 -18.50 -6.06
CA LEU A 202 -2.21 -17.32 -5.25
C LEU A 202 -1.70 -16.07 -5.99
N LYS A 203 -0.56 -16.16 -6.69
CA LYS A 203 -0.08 -15.09 -7.57
C LYS A 203 -1.09 -14.76 -8.67
N GLU A 204 -1.64 -15.76 -9.37
CA GLU A 204 -2.67 -15.55 -10.39
C GLU A 204 -3.92 -14.87 -9.82
N VAL A 205 -4.45 -15.39 -8.71
CA VAL A 205 -5.66 -14.84 -8.08
C VAL A 205 -5.41 -13.42 -7.59
N VAL A 206 -4.28 -13.15 -6.92
CA VAL A 206 -3.91 -11.80 -6.48
C VAL A 206 -3.75 -10.86 -7.67
N HIS A 207 -3.10 -11.30 -8.74
CA HIS A 207 -2.94 -10.51 -9.96
C HIS A 207 -4.29 -10.14 -10.57
N ASP A 208 -5.17 -11.12 -10.79
CA ASP A 208 -6.48 -10.91 -11.41
C ASP A 208 -7.36 -10.01 -10.57
N GLN A 209 -7.33 -10.20 -9.25
CA GLN A 209 -8.07 -9.39 -8.30
C GLN A 209 -7.54 -7.95 -8.23
N LEU A 210 -6.23 -7.74 -8.21
CA LEU A 210 -5.66 -6.40 -8.29
C LEU A 210 -6.07 -5.73 -9.60
N ARG A 211 -5.99 -6.44 -10.74
CA ARG A 211 -6.37 -5.91 -12.05
C ARG A 211 -7.85 -5.51 -12.11
N GLN A 212 -8.74 -6.35 -11.58
CA GLN A 212 -10.18 -6.11 -11.57
C GLN A 212 -10.59 -4.96 -10.64
N ASN A 213 -9.91 -4.78 -9.50
CA ASN A 213 -10.32 -3.81 -8.48
C ASN A 213 -9.58 -2.45 -8.60
N VAL A 214 -8.36 -2.42 -9.15
CA VAL A 214 -7.59 -1.18 -9.31
C VAL A 214 -8.25 -0.21 -10.29
N GLY A 215 -8.75 -0.70 -11.43
CA GLY A 215 -9.42 0.13 -12.45
C GLY A 215 -10.63 0.90 -11.91
N PRO A 216 -11.64 0.23 -11.33
CA PRO A 216 -12.80 0.91 -10.73
C PRO A 216 -12.45 1.83 -9.55
N SER A 217 -11.41 1.50 -8.79
CA SER A 217 -10.93 2.36 -7.70
C SER A 217 -10.31 3.64 -8.21
N LEU A 218 -9.45 3.52 -9.23
CA LEU A 218 -8.91 4.68 -9.94
C LEU A 218 -10.03 5.49 -10.56
N GLU A 219 -11.03 4.86 -11.17
CA GLU A 219 -12.20 5.56 -11.71
C GLU A 219 -12.93 6.35 -10.62
N LYS A 220 -13.25 5.76 -9.46
CA LYS A 220 -13.90 6.49 -8.35
C LYS A 220 -13.08 7.68 -7.85
N ILE A 221 -11.75 7.50 -7.76
CA ILE A 221 -10.82 8.57 -7.33
C ILE A 221 -10.76 9.67 -8.39
N LEU A 222 -10.78 9.28 -9.67
CA LEU A 222 -10.83 10.17 -10.81
C LEU A 222 -12.23 10.75 -11.03
N VAL A 223 -13.32 10.19 -10.54
CA VAL A 223 -14.67 10.78 -10.70
C VAL A 223 -14.97 11.77 -9.57
N ASN A 224 -14.45 11.54 -8.36
CA ASN A 224 -14.45 12.53 -7.27
C ASN A 224 -13.47 13.70 -7.50
N GLN A 225 -13.08 13.92 -8.76
CA GLN A 225 -12.05 14.83 -9.26
C GLN A 225 -12.28 16.29 -8.96
N GLN A 226 -13.50 16.78 -8.74
CA GLN A 226 -13.71 18.21 -8.50
C GLN A 226 -12.92 18.72 -7.29
N LEU A 227 -12.81 17.91 -6.23
CA LEU A 227 -11.99 18.22 -5.05
C LEU A 227 -10.47 18.11 -5.32
N ILE A 228 -10.07 17.24 -6.25
CA ILE A 228 -8.66 17.02 -6.61
C ILE A 228 -8.19 18.05 -7.62
N ALA A 229 -8.99 18.41 -8.62
CA ALA A 229 -8.67 19.39 -9.65
C ALA A 229 -8.45 20.78 -9.04
N ASP A 230 -9.35 21.21 -8.14
CA ASP A 230 -9.19 22.45 -7.39
C ASP A 230 -7.92 22.39 -6.54
N SER A 231 -7.66 21.27 -5.84
CA SER A 231 -6.44 21.11 -5.06
C SER A 231 -5.18 20.99 -5.92
N VAL A 232 -5.23 20.50 -7.15
CA VAL A 232 -4.05 20.30 -8.00
C VAL A 232 -3.65 21.60 -8.69
N HIS A 233 -4.62 22.40 -9.13
CA HIS A 233 -4.35 23.75 -9.65
C HIS A 233 -3.72 24.68 -8.59
N GLU A 234 -3.98 24.40 -7.31
CA GLU A 234 -3.40 25.12 -6.18
C GLU A 234 -2.01 24.62 -5.73
N LYS A 235 -1.50 23.50 -6.24
CA LYS A 235 -0.25 22.88 -5.77
C LYS A 235 0.81 22.92 -6.87
N LEU A 236 2.00 23.40 -6.50
CA LEU A 236 3.11 23.59 -7.42
C LEU A 236 4.02 22.36 -7.57
N TRP A 237 3.91 21.39 -6.66
CA TRP A 237 4.90 20.32 -6.52
C TRP A 237 4.29 18.93 -6.69
N VAL A 238 5.00 18.07 -7.42
CA VAL A 238 4.64 16.66 -7.64
C VAL A 238 4.44 15.92 -6.31
N ASP A 239 5.25 16.21 -5.30
CA ASP A 239 5.12 15.61 -3.95
C ASP A 239 3.79 15.98 -3.26
N GLN A 240 3.26 17.18 -3.55
CA GLN A 240 1.98 17.61 -3.02
C GLN A 240 0.80 16.96 -3.76
N LEU A 241 0.97 16.68 -5.07
CA LEU A 241 0.04 15.83 -5.81
C LEU A 241 0.00 14.41 -5.22
N MET A 242 1.15 13.82 -4.87
CA MET A 242 1.19 12.51 -4.21
C MET A 242 0.36 12.50 -2.92
N GLY A 243 0.49 13.53 -2.08
CA GLY A 243 -0.30 13.69 -0.87
C GLY A 243 -1.81 13.76 -1.11
N ALA A 244 -2.25 14.37 -2.20
CA ALA A 244 -3.66 14.50 -2.58
C ALA A 244 -4.28 13.14 -2.99
N PHE A 245 -3.51 12.28 -3.67
CA PHE A 245 -3.96 10.94 -4.05
C PHE A 245 -3.86 9.91 -2.91
N ASN A 246 -2.87 10.05 -2.02
CA ASN A 246 -2.57 9.04 -1.00
C ASN A 246 -3.77 8.65 -0.13
N LYS A 247 -4.49 9.64 0.43
CA LYS A 247 -5.58 9.35 1.37
C LYS A 247 -6.80 8.70 0.70
N PRO A 248 -7.32 9.21 -0.44
CA PRO A 248 -8.39 8.55 -1.19
C PRO A 248 -8.01 7.15 -1.69
N VAL A 249 -6.78 6.99 -2.20
CA VAL A 249 -6.27 5.70 -2.71
C VAL A 249 -6.18 4.68 -1.57
N ARG A 250 -5.59 5.06 -0.42
CA ARG A 250 -5.49 4.17 0.74
C ARG A 250 -6.85 3.71 1.25
N LYS A 251 -7.81 4.63 1.35
CA LYS A 251 -9.17 4.33 1.82
C LYS A 251 -9.85 3.29 0.93
N GLN A 252 -9.79 3.44 -0.39
CA GLN A 252 -10.38 2.47 -1.34
C GLN A 252 -9.61 1.15 -1.36
N LEU A 253 -8.27 1.20 -1.29
CA LEU A 253 -7.43 0.00 -1.32
C LEU A 253 -7.52 -0.83 -0.05
N LEU A 254 -7.86 -0.25 1.10
CA LEU A 254 -7.94 -0.99 2.36
C LEU A 254 -8.88 -2.18 2.26
N GLU A 255 -10.12 -1.92 1.86
CA GLU A 255 -11.16 -2.95 1.72
C GLU A 255 -10.79 -3.97 0.64
N ILE A 256 -10.27 -3.48 -0.48
CA ILE A 256 -9.83 -4.32 -1.60
C ILE A 256 -8.72 -5.25 -1.15
N VAL A 257 -7.65 -4.73 -0.52
CA VAL A 257 -6.52 -5.55 -0.09
C VAL A 257 -7.01 -6.64 0.87
N TRP A 258 -7.77 -6.30 1.91
CA TRP A 258 -8.30 -7.31 2.82
C TRP A 258 -9.18 -8.36 2.14
N LYS A 259 -10.08 -7.94 1.24
CA LYS A 259 -10.94 -8.85 0.49
C LYS A 259 -10.13 -9.76 -0.42
N VAL A 260 -9.23 -9.19 -1.22
CA VAL A 260 -8.34 -9.91 -2.14
C VAL A 260 -7.47 -10.89 -1.38
N LEU A 261 -6.94 -10.50 -0.21
CA LEU A 261 -6.18 -11.37 0.67
C LEU A 261 -6.98 -12.60 1.09
N LEU A 262 -8.17 -12.41 1.65
CA LEU A 262 -8.98 -13.51 2.18
C LEU A 262 -9.59 -14.37 1.08
N GLU A 263 -10.01 -13.80 -0.05
CA GLU A 263 -10.52 -14.55 -1.21
C GLU A 263 -9.42 -15.38 -1.88
N ALA A 264 -8.22 -14.82 -2.02
CA ALA A 264 -7.07 -15.53 -2.57
C ALA A 264 -6.67 -16.70 -1.66
N LEU A 265 -6.69 -16.49 -0.35
CA LEU A 265 -6.49 -17.55 0.65
C LEU A 265 -7.58 -18.63 0.58
N ALA A 266 -8.85 -18.24 0.49
CA ALA A 266 -9.97 -19.19 0.44
C ALA A 266 -9.91 -20.07 -0.82
N THR A 267 -9.68 -19.43 -1.97
CA THR A 267 -9.59 -20.12 -3.26
C THR A 267 -8.38 -21.04 -3.31
N GLY A 268 -7.21 -20.54 -2.90
CA GLY A 268 -6.00 -21.35 -2.87
C GLY A 268 -6.09 -22.55 -1.92
N TYR A 269 -6.79 -22.40 -0.79
CA TYR A 269 -6.95 -23.48 0.17
C TYR A 269 -8.01 -24.52 -0.24
N ALA A 270 -9.13 -24.10 -0.85
CA ALA A 270 -10.17 -24.99 -1.34
C ALA A 270 -9.64 -25.98 -2.42
N ASP A 271 -8.81 -25.50 -3.33
CA ASP A 271 -8.16 -26.36 -4.34
C ASP A 271 -7.21 -27.38 -3.68
N MET A 272 -6.56 -27.01 -2.56
CA MET A 272 -5.74 -27.96 -1.80
C MET A 272 -6.58 -29.02 -1.10
N HIS A 273 -7.74 -28.66 -0.53
CA HIS A 273 -8.62 -29.59 0.18
C HIS A 273 -9.00 -30.80 -0.69
N ALA A 274 -9.36 -30.54 -1.96
CA ALA A 274 -9.64 -31.59 -2.94
C ALA A 274 -8.45 -32.55 -3.16
N SER A 275 -7.21 -32.08 -3.03
CA SER A 275 -5.99 -32.91 -3.08
C SER A 275 -5.63 -33.57 -1.74
N THR A 276 -6.11 -33.02 -0.60
CA THR A 276 -5.66 -33.32 0.77
C THR A 276 -6.13 -34.68 1.28
N LYS A 277 -7.29 -35.17 0.85
CA LYS A 277 -7.76 -36.54 1.18
C LYS A 277 -6.76 -37.63 0.79
N ASN A 278 -5.89 -37.39 -0.20
CA ASN A 278 -4.89 -38.33 -0.69
C ASN A 278 -3.44 -37.81 -0.56
N ILE A 279 -3.19 -36.74 0.20
CA ILE A 279 -1.85 -36.13 0.31
C ILE A 279 -0.82 -37.12 0.87
N PHE A 280 -1.21 -38.01 1.78
CA PHE A 280 -0.29 -39.00 2.34
C PHE A 280 0.18 -39.99 1.26
N ASP A 281 -0.74 -40.44 0.41
CA ASP A 281 -0.43 -41.29 -0.74
C ASP A 281 0.39 -40.53 -1.79
N HIS A 282 0.05 -39.27 -2.07
CA HIS A 282 0.75 -38.47 -3.05
C HIS A 282 2.19 -38.13 -2.62
N ILE A 283 2.41 -37.78 -1.34
CA ILE A 283 3.75 -37.50 -0.79
C ILE A 283 4.62 -38.76 -0.72
N THR A 284 4.02 -39.91 -0.41
CA THR A 284 4.77 -41.17 -0.31
C THR A 284 5.08 -41.79 -1.68
N THR A 285 4.28 -41.50 -2.71
CA THR A 285 4.43 -42.07 -4.06
C THR A 285 5.08 -41.14 -5.09
N ASP A 286 5.04 -39.81 -4.92
CA ASP A 286 5.66 -38.88 -5.86
C ASP A 286 7.20 -38.89 -5.74
N SER A 287 7.85 -39.31 -6.82
CA SER A 287 9.30 -39.41 -6.93
C SER A 287 10.02 -38.06 -6.95
N ARG A 288 9.31 -36.95 -7.18
CA ARG A 288 9.86 -35.59 -7.21
C ARG A 288 10.07 -34.98 -5.81
N ILE A 289 9.42 -35.55 -4.80
CA ILE A 289 9.52 -35.07 -3.42
C ILE A 289 10.80 -35.61 -2.77
N ASP A 290 11.54 -34.76 -2.06
CA ASP A 290 12.81 -35.13 -1.45
C ASP A 290 12.67 -36.34 -0.47
N PRO A 291 13.58 -37.33 -0.50
CA PRO A 291 13.50 -38.56 0.29
C PRO A 291 13.43 -38.33 1.80
N PHE A 292 14.06 -37.27 2.31
CA PHE A 292 14.05 -36.91 3.73
C PHE A 292 12.64 -36.45 4.17
N TYR A 293 11.88 -35.82 3.28
CA TYR A 293 10.50 -35.42 3.54
C TYR A 293 9.53 -36.61 3.49
N ARG A 294 9.73 -37.55 2.56
CA ARG A 294 8.96 -38.81 2.55
C ARG A 294 9.17 -39.59 3.84
N LEU A 295 10.41 -39.62 4.34
CA LEU A 295 10.74 -40.24 5.62
C LEU A 295 10.05 -39.54 6.80
N LYS A 296 10.03 -38.19 6.83
CA LYS A 296 9.29 -37.41 7.86
C LYS A 296 7.80 -37.74 7.90
N TYR A 297 7.13 -37.78 6.75
CA TYR A 297 5.71 -38.12 6.69
C TYR A 297 5.44 -39.58 7.07
N ARG A 298 6.31 -40.50 6.65
CA ARG A 298 6.23 -41.93 7.00
C ARG A 298 6.44 -42.20 8.50
N ILE A 299 7.23 -41.37 9.19
CA ILE A 299 7.43 -41.43 10.64
C ILE A 299 6.15 -40.98 11.40
N LEU A 300 5.35 -40.09 10.83
CA LEU A 300 4.16 -39.53 11.49
C LEU A 300 2.97 -40.52 11.57
N GLY A 301 2.76 -41.41 10.58
CA GLY A 301 1.79 -42.53 10.65
C GLY A 301 0.30 -42.15 10.65
N GLU A 302 -0.59 -43.16 10.64
CA GLU A 302 -2.07 -43.00 10.51
C GLU A 302 -2.73 -42.20 11.64
N ASN A 303 -2.21 -42.20 12.88
CA ASN A 303 -2.87 -41.46 13.97
C ASN A 303 -2.59 -39.95 13.95
N VAL A 304 -1.44 -39.53 13.39
CA VAL A 304 -1.18 -38.12 13.05
C VAL A 304 -2.13 -37.64 11.96
N VAL A 305 -2.78 -38.54 11.21
CA VAL A 305 -3.80 -38.19 10.21
C VAL A 305 -4.97 -37.50 10.89
N GLN A 306 -5.54 -38.01 11.99
CA GLN A 306 -6.66 -37.34 12.66
C GLN A 306 -6.28 -35.94 13.16
N PHE A 307 -5.15 -35.80 13.87
CA PHE A 307 -4.74 -34.49 14.40
C PHE A 307 -4.47 -33.50 13.25
N ALA A 308 -3.79 -33.94 12.19
CA ALA A 308 -3.56 -33.13 11.00
C ALA A 308 -4.85 -32.85 10.22
N HIS A 309 -5.79 -33.78 10.17
CA HIS A 309 -7.09 -33.65 9.51
C HIS A 309 -7.95 -32.62 10.22
N VAL A 310 -8.02 -32.66 11.56
CA VAL A 310 -8.67 -31.63 12.38
C VAL A 310 -8.14 -30.24 12.06
N TRP A 311 -6.81 -30.05 12.01
CA TRP A 311 -6.22 -28.75 11.66
C TRP A 311 -6.47 -28.35 10.21
N ASN A 312 -6.43 -29.30 9.27
CA ASN A 312 -6.68 -29.01 7.86
C ASN A 312 -8.13 -28.61 7.61
N GLU A 313 -9.11 -29.29 8.22
CA GLU A 313 -10.54 -28.97 8.13
C GLU A 313 -10.87 -27.69 8.87
N ALA A 314 -10.26 -27.46 10.04
CA ALA A 314 -10.39 -26.20 10.77
C ALA A 314 -9.97 -25.02 9.89
N LEU A 315 -8.84 -25.13 9.17
CA LEU A 315 -8.42 -24.10 8.21
C LEU A 315 -9.34 -24.00 6.99
N ASN A 316 -9.89 -25.13 6.53
CA ASN A 316 -10.79 -25.18 5.38
C ASN A 316 -12.08 -24.38 5.61
N ASP A 317 -12.64 -24.47 6.81
CA ASP A 317 -13.87 -23.75 7.16
C ASP A 317 -13.57 -22.33 7.69
N ALA A 318 -12.40 -22.13 8.32
CA ALA A 318 -12.01 -20.83 8.87
C ALA A 318 -11.79 -19.74 7.82
N ILE A 319 -11.09 -20.07 6.72
CA ILE A 319 -10.70 -19.07 5.73
C ILE A 319 -11.92 -18.52 4.95
N PRO A 320 -12.87 -19.35 4.47
CA PRO A 320 -14.09 -18.85 3.85
C PRO A 320 -14.96 -18.03 4.83
N ALA A 321 -15.07 -18.45 6.09
CA ALA A 321 -15.82 -17.71 7.10
C ALA A 321 -15.21 -16.33 7.41
N ALA A 322 -13.87 -16.23 7.43
CA ALA A 322 -13.19 -14.95 7.53
C ALA A 322 -13.51 -14.04 6.32
N SER A 323 -13.55 -14.63 5.11
CA SER A 323 -13.83 -13.91 3.87
C SER A 323 -15.28 -13.40 3.79
N SER A 324 -16.26 -14.19 4.23
CA SER A 324 -17.69 -13.85 4.14
C SER A 324 -18.05 -12.61 4.96
N ILE A 325 -17.44 -12.43 6.15
CA ILE A 325 -17.68 -11.26 7.00
C ILE A 325 -17.30 -9.95 6.32
N LEU A 326 -16.22 -9.94 5.52
CA LEU A 326 -15.83 -8.75 4.76
C LEU A 326 -16.70 -8.49 3.53
N SER A 327 -17.45 -9.49 3.08
CA SER A 327 -18.37 -9.38 1.93
C SER A 327 -19.78 -8.94 2.34
N GLU A 328 -20.23 -9.33 3.55
CA GLU A 328 -21.56 -9.01 4.09
C GLU A 328 -21.73 -7.52 4.47
N GLU A 329 -20.64 -6.79 4.73
CA GLU A 329 -20.69 -5.34 4.99
C GLU A 329 -21.20 -4.51 3.79
N ASN A 330 -21.17 -5.08 2.57
CA ASN A 330 -21.78 -4.44 1.40
C ASN A 330 -23.30 -4.66 1.27
N ASN A 331 -23.91 -5.50 2.12
CA ASN A 331 -25.30 -5.93 1.93
C ASN A 331 -26.22 -5.93 3.17
N VAL A 332 -25.76 -5.59 4.39
CA VAL A 332 -26.61 -5.74 5.59
C VAL A 332 -26.96 -4.41 6.25
N ASN A 333 -28.02 -3.79 5.71
CA ASN A 333 -29.09 -3.25 6.54
C ASN A 333 -29.90 -4.44 7.09
N GLY A 334 -29.55 -4.91 8.29
CA GLY A 334 -30.42 -5.75 9.11
C GLY A 334 -30.03 -7.23 9.22
N VAL A 335 -29.33 -7.57 10.29
CA VAL A 335 -29.59 -8.79 11.08
C VAL A 335 -29.34 -8.46 12.55
N ASN A 336 -30.34 -8.75 13.39
CA ASN A 336 -30.23 -8.74 14.85
C ASN A 336 -29.46 -9.98 15.30
N ASP A 337 -28.30 -9.78 15.95
CA ASP A 337 -27.76 -10.76 16.89
C ASP A 337 -27.03 -10.03 18.04
N SER A 338 -27.16 -10.58 19.23
CA SER A 338 -27.05 -9.90 20.52
C SER A 338 -25.63 -9.64 21.03
N ASP A 339 -24.81 -8.96 20.25
CA ASP A 339 -23.66 -8.18 20.69
C ASP A 339 -23.29 -7.23 19.55
N PRO A 340 -23.47 -5.90 19.67
CA PRO A 340 -23.19 -5.01 18.55
C PRO A 340 -21.67 -4.89 18.38
N PRO A 341 -21.06 -5.36 17.27
CA PRO A 341 -19.81 -4.75 16.86
C PRO A 341 -20.16 -3.31 16.51
N ASN A 342 -19.47 -2.35 17.13
CA ASN A 342 -19.66 -0.95 16.79
C ASN A 342 -19.66 -0.82 15.25
N PRO A 343 -20.72 -0.24 14.64
CA PRO A 343 -20.73 -0.03 13.21
C PRO A 343 -19.49 0.79 12.85
N ILE A 344 -18.75 0.33 11.84
CA ILE A 344 -17.72 1.15 11.23
C ILE A 344 -18.45 2.43 10.78
N PRO A 345 -18.04 3.63 11.21
CA PRO A 345 -18.66 4.86 10.74
C PRO A 345 -18.70 4.82 9.21
N PRO A 346 -19.83 5.17 8.57
CA PRO A 346 -19.91 5.17 7.12
C PRO A 346 -18.73 5.95 6.57
N LEU A 347 -18.09 5.39 5.55
CA LEU A 347 -16.83 5.86 4.97
C LEU A 347 -16.85 7.38 4.68
N ASP A 348 -18.02 7.99 4.51
CA ASP A 348 -18.20 9.39 4.14
C ASP A 348 -18.26 10.37 5.33
N SER A 349 -18.05 9.93 6.59
CA SER A 349 -18.00 10.86 7.72
C SER A 349 -16.71 11.72 7.66
N PRO A 350 -16.81 13.05 7.60
CA PRO A 350 -15.67 13.94 7.43
C PRO A 350 -14.72 14.01 8.65
N GLU A 351 -15.12 13.45 9.79
CA GLU A 351 -14.33 13.37 11.02
C GLU A 351 -13.99 11.90 11.34
N GLY A 352 -12.69 11.54 11.36
CA GLY A 352 -12.22 10.30 11.99
C GLY A 352 -11.76 9.14 11.10
N TYR A 353 -11.12 9.39 9.94
CA TYR A 353 -10.37 8.33 9.24
C TYR A 353 -9.16 7.91 10.09
N ASP A 354 -9.32 6.85 10.87
CA ASP A 354 -8.26 6.16 11.60
C ASP A 354 -7.99 4.80 10.94
N GLU A 355 -7.02 4.80 10.02
CA GLU A 355 -6.57 3.62 9.27
C GLU A 355 -6.17 2.47 10.21
N GLU A 356 -5.52 2.78 11.34
CA GLU A 356 -5.07 1.78 12.31
C GLU A 356 -6.26 1.08 12.97
N LYS A 357 -7.27 1.86 13.37
CA LYS A 357 -8.50 1.33 13.95
C LYS A 357 -9.25 0.45 12.96
N MET A 358 -9.33 0.84 11.69
CA MET A 358 -9.99 0.01 10.66
C MET A 358 -9.25 -1.31 10.43
N HIS A 359 -7.91 -1.31 10.33
CA HIS A 359 -7.15 -2.54 10.22
C HIS A 359 -7.38 -3.50 11.39
N ARG A 360 -7.40 -2.98 12.62
CA ARG A 360 -7.66 -3.78 13.83
C ARG A 360 -9.07 -4.36 13.80
N ASP A 361 -10.05 -3.55 13.43
CA ASP A 361 -11.44 -4.00 13.39
C ASP A 361 -11.65 -5.11 12.35
N MET A 362 -11.14 -4.91 11.12
CA MET A 362 -11.20 -5.92 10.05
C MET A 362 -10.50 -7.22 10.45
N PHE A 363 -9.28 -7.13 11.02
CA PHE A 363 -8.55 -8.29 11.52
C PHE A 363 -9.35 -9.04 12.59
N ASN A 364 -9.84 -8.34 13.62
CA ASN A 364 -10.52 -8.96 14.75
C ASN A 364 -11.84 -9.60 14.35
N ARG A 365 -12.61 -8.98 13.43
CA ARG A 365 -13.83 -9.56 12.87
C ARG A 365 -13.54 -10.84 12.09
N ALA A 366 -12.59 -10.79 11.15
CA ALA A 366 -12.18 -11.94 10.35
C ALA A 366 -11.65 -13.09 11.23
N PHE A 367 -10.82 -12.76 12.23
CA PHE A 367 -10.23 -13.73 13.15
C PHE A 367 -11.29 -14.43 14.03
N ARG A 368 -12.28 -13.69 14.55
CA ARG A 368 -13.40 -14.27 15.32
C ARG A 368 -14.33 -15.14 14.47
N ALA A 369 -14.50 -14.80 13.18
CA ALA A 369 -15.22 -15.67 12.24
C ALA A 369 -14.47 -16.98 12.04
N ALA A 370 -13.18 -16.88 11.75
CA ALA A 370 -12.28 -18.00 11.55
C ALA A 370 -12.25 -18.93 12.77
N GLU A 371 -12.17 -18.37 13.98
CA GLU A 371 -12.18 -19.13 15.24
C GLU A 371 -13.43 -20.00 15.39
N ARG A 372 -14.61 -19.42 15.17
CA ARG A 372 -15.90 -20.13 15.31
C ARG A 372 -16.04 -21.23 14.26
N ALA A 373 -15.71 -20.93 13.01
CA ALA A 373 -15.78 -21.91 11.93
C ALA A 373 -14.76 -23.04 12.13
N ALA A 374 -13.53 -22.71 12.53
CA ALA A 374 -12.50 -23.69 12.86
C ALA A 374 -12.93 -24.64 13.98
N LEU A 375 -13.56 -24.12 15.04
CA LEU A 375 -14.04 -24.94 16.16
C LEU A 375 -15.10 -25.94 15.71
N ASN A 376 -16.06 -25.48 14.91
CA ASN A 376 -17.15 -26.32 14.42
C ASN A 376 -16.63 -27.43 13.49
N ALA A 377 -15.72 -27.09 12.59
CA ALA A 377 -15.06 -28.06 11.70
C ALA A 377 -14.22 -29.08 12.49
N ALA A 378 -13.44 -28.60 13.46
CA ALA A 378 -12.61 -29.44 14.30
C ALA A 378 -13.46 -30.46 15.10
N LYS A 379 -14.57 -30.02 15.70
CA LYS A 379 -15.51 -30.90 16.41
C LYS A 379 -16.14 -31.93 15.48
N ARG A 380 -16.59 -31.51 14.30
CA ARG A 380 -17.19 -32.39 13.28
C ARG A 380 -16.25 -33.55 12.91
N VAL A 381 -14.98 -33.27 12.63
CA VAL A 381 -13.97 -34.29 12.31
C VAL A 381 -13.80 -35.29 13.46
N VAL A 382 -13.70 -34.77 14.69
CA VAL A 382 -13.54 -35.63 15.87
C VAL A 382 -14.77 -36.51 16.07
N GLU A 383 -15.98 -35.99 15.92
CA GLU A 383 -17.22 -36.76 16.03
C GLU A 383 -17.31 -37.86 14.95
N GLU A 384 -17.06 -37.54 13.68
CA GLU A 384 -17.13 -38.50 12.57
C GLU A 384 -16.10 -39.63 12.67
N GLU A 385 -14.86 -39.33 13.07
CA GLU A 385 -13.79 -40.33 13.20
C GLU A 385 -13.91 -41.17 14.49
N THR A 386 -14.44 -40.60 15.57
CA THR A 386 -14.71 -41.32 16.84
C THR A 386 -15.88 -42.30 16.69
N THR A 387 -16.77 -42.06 15.72
CA THR A 387 -17.90 -42.94 15.43
C THR A 387 -17.50 -44.14 14.53
N SER A 388 -16.44 -44.00 13.73
CA SER A 388 -15.97 -44.98 12.76
C SER A 388 -14.81 -45.87 13.25
N SER A 389 -14.04 -45.42 14.25
CA SER A 389 -12.98 -46.20 14.91
C SER A 389 -13.39 -46.56 16.35
N ALA A 390 -12.95 -47.72 16.87
CA ALA A 390 -13.28 -48.16 18.23
C ALA A 390 -13.03 -47.06 19.28
N LYS A 391 -14.09 -46.62 19.98
CA LYS A 391 -14.07 -45.51 20.95
C LYS A 391 -12.87 -45.63 21.89
N ASN A 392 -11.93 -44.69 21.77
CA ASN A 392 -10.77 -44.60 22.66
C ASN A 392 -11.04 -43.49 23.70
N PRO A 393 -11.46 -43.85 24.93
CA PRO A 393 -11.86 -42.85 25.94
C PRO A 393 -10.73 -41.89 26.29
N LYS A 394 -9.47 -42.33 26.22
CA LYS A 394 -8.32 -41.44 26.47
C LYS A 394 -8.15 -40.36 25.40
N ARG A 395 -8.59 -40.64 24.17
CA ARG A 395 -8.54 -39.69 23.06
C ARG A 395 -9.69 -38.70 23.14
N ASP A 396 -10.87 -39.14 23.58
CA ASP A 396 -12.01 -38.28 23.86
C ASP A 396 -11.68 -37.29 24.98
N ASP A 397 -11.07 -37.76 26.07
CA ASP A 397 -10.59 -36.92 27.17
C ASP A 397 -9.58 -35.87 26.68
N MET A 398 -8.65 -36.26 25.80
CA MET A 398 -7.68 -35.35 25.20
C MET A 398 -8.35 -34.22 24.41
N TRP A 399 -9.35 -34.56 23.57
CA TRP A 399 -10.10 -33.55 22.83
C TRP A 399 -10.91 -32.64 23.76
N GLY A 400 -11.49 -33.18 24.83
CA GLY A 400 -12.14 -32.38 25.89
C GLY A 400 -11.20 -31.31 26.47
N VAL A 401 -9.94 -31.65 26.69
CA VAL A 401 -8.92 -30.69 27.12
C VAL A 401 -8.65 -29.64 26.05
N VAL A 402 -8.51 -30.04 24.78
CA VAL A 402 -8.31 -29.10 23.66
C VAL A 402 -9.46 -28.09 23.58
N TRP A 403 -10.71 -28.55 23.67
CA TRP A 403 -11.89 -27.69 23.63
C TRP A 403 -11.94 -26.71 24.81
N SER A 404 -11.57 -27.16 26.01
CA SER A 404 -11.52 -26.29 27.20
C SER A 404 -10.48 -25.17 27.11
N LYS A 405 -9.50 -25.29 26.20
CA LYS A 405 -8.43 -24.31 26.00
C LYS A 405 -8.58 -23.52 24.71
N TRP A 406 -9.60 -23.79 23.91
CA TRP A 406 -9.76 -23.24 22.57
C TRP A 406 -9.71 -21.70 22.58
N ASP A 407 -10.64 -21.06 23.30
CA ASP A 407 -10.77 -19.61 23.34
C ASP A 407 -9.50 -18.91 23.86
N VAL A 408 -8.88 -19.47 24.91
CA VAL A 408 -7.63 -18.94 25.49
C VAL A 408 -6.49 -19.00 24.48
N VAL A 409 -6.39 -20.10 23.73
CA VAL A 409 -5.35 -20.26 22.72
C VAL A 409 -5.56 -19.30 21.55
N TRP A 410 -6.80 -19.17 21.07
CA TRP A 410 -7.12 -18.26 19.98
C TRP A 410 -6.89 -16.80 20.38
N GLU A 411 -7.25 -16.39 21.60
CA GLU A 411 -6.97 -15.04 22.10
C GLU A 411 -5.46 -14.75 22.23
N HIS A 412 -4.68 -15.73 22.71
CA HIS A 412 -3.21 -15.63 22.73
C HIS A 412 -2.61 -15.57 21.33
N ALA A 413 -3.14 -16.34 20.37
CA ALA A 413 -2.71 -16.31 18.99
C ALA A 413 -3.05 -14.96 18.34
N ARG A 414 -4.25 -14.43 18.57
CA ARG A 414 -4.73 -13.11 18.12
C ARG A 414 -3.76 -12.02 18.57
N THR A 415 -3.50 -11.93 19.87
CA THR A 415 -2.64 -10.90 20.47
C THR A 415 -1.22 -10.91 19.91
N ARG A 416 -0.68 -12.09 19.55
CA ARG A 416 0.68 -12.21 18.99
C ARG A 416 0.79 -11.90 17.51
N THR A 417 -0.32 -12.03 16.78
CA THR A 417 -0.33 -11.97 15.32
C THR A 417 -0.96 -10.69 14.80
N GLU A 418 -1.86 -10.05 15.56
CA GLU A 418 -2.57 -8.81 15.20
C GLU A 418 -1.61 -7.74 14.68
N ASP A 419 -0.66 -7.27 15.51
CA ASP A 419 0.25 -6.19 15.10
C ASP A 419 1.14 -6.58 13.92
N LYS A 420 1.51 -7.86 13.79
CA LYS A 420 2.35 -8.33 12.68
C LYS A 420 1.58 -8.34 11.36
N VAL A 421 0.35 -8.85 11.38
CA VAL A 421 -0.53 -8.92 10.20
C VAL A 421 -0.93 -7.52 9.78
N ILE A 422 -1.32 -6.67 10.73
CA ILE A 422 -1.68 -5.27 10.45
C ILE A 422 -0.50 -4.53 9.85
N LYS A 423 0.70 -4.65 10.43
CA LYS A 423 1.91 -4.03 9.87
C LYS A 423 2.16 -4.50 8.44
N LEU A 424 2.07 -5.81 8.19
CA LEU A 424 2.29 -6.38 6.86
C LEU A 424 1.30 -5.84 5.84
N ILE A 425 0.02 -5.69 6.20
CA ILE A 425 -1.00 -5.14 5.31
C ILE A 425 -0.76 -3.65 5.06
N LYS A 426 -0.36 -2.88 6.09
CA LYS A 426 0.00 -1.46 5.94
C LYS A 426 1.21 -1.24 5.04
N ASP A 427 2.24 -2.07 5.20
CA ASP A 427 3.44 -2.05 4.35
C ASP A 427 3.06 -2.37 2.90
N THR A 428 2.23 -3.40 2.69
CA THR A 428 1.66 -3.73 1.37
C THR A 428 0.85 -2.57 0.78
N MET A 429 -0.07 -1.98 1.53
CA MET A 429 -0.88 -0.86 1.04
C MET A 429 0.00 0.32 0.63
N THR A 430 1.05 0.59 1.39
CA THR A 430 2.02 1.64 1.06
C THR A 430 2.69 1.37 -0.28
N GLU A 431 3.16 0.14 -0.52
CA GLU A 431 3.73 -0.27 -1.81
C GLU A 431 2.73 -0.10 -2.97
N ILE A 432 1.46 -0.49 -2.78
CA ILE A 432 0.43 -0.35 -3.81
C ILE A 432 0.17 1.12 -4.11
N VAL A 433 0.01 1.95 -3.07
CA VAL A 433 -0.26 3.38 -3.20
C VAL A 433 0.89 4.09 -3.91
N GLU A 434 2.13 3.86 -3.46
CA GLU A 434 3.32 4.45 -4.07
C GLU A 434 3.44 4.07 -5.55
N LEU A 435 3.17 2.80 -5.88
CA LEU A 435 3.17 2.31 -7.25
C LEU A 435 2.08 3.00 -8.08
N LEU A 436 0.84 3.07 -7.59
CA LEU A 436 -0.27 3.69 -8.31
C LEU A 436 0.00 5.18 -8.55
N VAL A 437 0.39 5.90 -7.50
CA VAL A 437 0.67 7.33 -7.54
C VAL A 437 1.81 7.63 -8.51
N LYS A 438 2.92 6.88 -8.43
CA LYS A 438 4.06 7.04 -9.34
C LYS A 438 3.67 6.81 -10.80
N ASN A 439 2.85 5.80 -11.09
CA ASN A 439 2.44 5.48 -12.45
C ASN A 439 1.40 6.45 -13.00
N VAL A 440 0.48 6.96 -12.16
CA VAL A 440 -0.41 8.06 -12.54
C VAL A 440 0.42 9.29 -12.93
N ILE A 441 1.39 9.67 -12.10
CA ILE A 441 2.30 10.80 -12.37
C ILE A 441 3.13 10.57 -13.65
N SER A 442 3.64 9.36 -13.86
CA SER A 442 4.35 8.99 -15.09
C SER A 442 3.44 9.07 -16.32
N ALA A 443 2.19 8.63 -16.21
CA ALA A 443 1.21 8.69 -17.29
C ALA A 443 0.87 10.15 -17.68
N ILE A 444 0.85 11.04 -16.69
CA ILE A 444 0.73 12.50 -16.88
C ILE A 444 1.96 13.04 -17.62
N GLY A 445 3.17 12.76 -17.12
CA GLY A 445 4.41 13.24 -17.73
C GLY A 445 4.68 12.70 -19.14
N ASN A 446 4.17 11.52 -19.48
CA ASN A 446 4.36 10.91 -20.81
C ASN A 446 3.38 11.40 -21.89
N ASP A 447 2.34 12.21 -21.57
CA ASP A 447 1.59 12.96 -22.60
C ASP A 447 2.38 14.14 -23.16
N GLU A 448 3.59 14.39 -22.67
CA GLU A 448 4.36 15.60 -22.94
C GLU A 448 5.14 15.64 -24.26
N ALA A 449 4.99 14.66 -25.17
CA ALA A 449 5.56 14.78 -26.51
C ALA A 449 4.90 15.89 -27.37
N GLN A 450 3.88 16.58 -26.86
CA GLN A 450 3.35 17.78 -27.50
C GLN A 450 4.22 19.00 -27.15
N PRO A 451 4.76 19.75 -28.13
CA PRO A 451 5.51 20.98 -27.86
C PRO A 451 4.64 21.98 -27.10
N VAL A 452 5.23 22.64 -26.11
CA VAL A 452 4.62 23.77 -25.41
C VAL A 452 4.53 24.93 -26.41
N ASN A 453 3.34 25.19 -26.95
CA ASN A 453 3.08 26.34 -27.82
C ASN A 453 2.96 27.61 -26.95
N VAL A 454 4.07 28.05 -26.37
CA VAL A 454 4.16 29.42 -25.86
C VAL A 454 4.34 30.32 -27.08
N THR A 455 3.46 31.31 -27.21
CA THR A 455 3.54 32.27 -28.30
C THR A 455 4.70 33.21 -28.01
N ALA A 456 5.91 32.84 -28.43
CA ALA A 456 7.03 33.76 -28.47
C ALA A 456 6.76 34.78 -29.59
N ARG A 457 6.51 36.04 -29.22
CA ARG A 457 6.42 37.12 -30.21
C ARG A 457 7.83 37.44 -30.70
N TYR A 458 8.18 36.94 -31.87
CA TYR A 458 9.37 37.40 -32.60
C TYR A 458 8.97 38.57 -33.50
N GLU A 459 9.17 39.81 -33.05
CA GLU A 459 9.27 40.92 -34.00
C GLU A 459 10.67 40.86 -34.63
N VAL A 460 10.74 40.39 -35.88
CA VAL A 460 11.96 40.51 -36.67
C VAL A 460 12.10 41.99 -37.05
N SER A 461 12.83 42.75 -36.24
CA SER A 461 13.29 44.08 -36.66
C SER A 461 14.22 43.87 -37.86
N LYS A 462 13.75 44.21 -39.06
CA LYS A 462 14.63 44.38 -40.22
C LYS A 462 15.59 45.53 -39.88
N HIS A 463 16.84 45.19 -39.56
CA HIS A 463 17.93 46.14 -39.60
C HIS A 463 18.26 46.49 -41.05
#